data_AF-A0A5P1ECE5-F1
#
_entry.id   AF-A0A5P1ECE5-F1
#
_cell.length_a   1.000
_cell.length_b   1.000
_cell.length_c   1.000
_cell.angle_alpha   90.00
_cell.angle_beta   90.00
_cell.angle_gamma   90.00
#
_symmetry.space_group_name_H-M   'P 1'
#
loop_
_entity.id
_entity.type
_entity.pdbx_description
1 polymer ?
#
loop_
_entity_poly.entity_id
_entity_poly.type
_entity_poly.pdbx_seq_one_letter_code
_entity_poly.pdbx_strand_id
1 'polypeptide(L)'
;MTYARFASSSIRPGKLRLLSLLPVILLLPCLPWRFTSVNLRGTTAFFLAWLGVFKLLLLSFGVGPLSPHLPLPTFIAISSLPVKIQTSCHPKSDTDPSLIPFCIKLALLVLLTPIYRHKSQIHPWAVLALYSLYTYLILDLILSITKFSVGTLLGLTLEPQANDPFKSDSLQDFWGRRWNLMVTGILRPSVYDPVRSRSGAGAGVVAAFIVSGANA
;
A
#
# COMPACT_ATOMS: atom_id res chain seq x y z
N MET A 1 -15.81 -0.85 7.47
CA MET A 1 -15.83 -0.96 5.99
C MET A 1 -17.22 -1.24 5.42
N THR A 2 -18.00 -2.17 5.98
CA THR A 2 -19.40 -2.43 5.60
C THR A 2 -20.26 -1.15 5.60
N TYR A 3 -20.24 -0.41 6.72
CA TYR A 3 -20.91 0.89 6.84
C TYR A 3 -20.42 1.89 5.78
N ALA A 4 -19.10 1.99 5.57
CA ALA A 4 -18.52 2.91 4.59
C ALA A 4 -19.03 2.62 3.16
N ARG A 5 -19.16 1.34 2.78
CA ARG A 5 -19.77 0.94 1.50
C ARG A 5 -21.22 1.38 1.42
N PHE A 6 -22.01 1.06 2.43
CA PHE A 6 -23.44 1.40 2.49
C PHE A 6 -23.67 2.92 2.40
N ALA A 7 -22.99 3.70 3.24
CA ALA A 7 -23.07 5.16 3.22
C ALA A 7 -22.65 5.74 1.85
N SER A 8 -21.61 5.17 1.23
CA SER A 8 -21.13 5.60 -0.09
C SER A 8 -22.06 5.21 -1.23
N SER A 9 -22.83 4.12 -1.11
CA SER A 9 -23.86 3.76 -2.09
C SER A 9 -25.09 4.65 -2.02
N SER A 10 -25.43 5.18 -0.84
CA SER A 10 -26.62 6.01 -0.63
C SER A 10 -26.37 7.50 -0.92
N ILE A 11 -25.15 7.98 -0.72
CA ILE A 11 -24.81 9.41 -0.83
C ILE A 11 -23.92 9.63 -2.04
N ARG A 12 -24.20 10.65 -2.86
CA ARG A 12 -23.38 11.02 -4.03
C ARG A 12 -21.97 11.50 -3.62
N PRO A 13 -20.96 11.42 -4.52
CA PRO A 13 -19.62 11.89 -4.22
C PRO A 13 -19.60 13.38 -3.84
N GLY A 14 -18.80 13.75 -2.85
CA GLY A 14 -18.63 15.12 -2.38
C GLY A 14 -18.57 15.24 -0.86
N LYS A 15 -18.75 16.47 -0.37
CA LYS A 15 -18.59 16.81 1.06
C LYS A 15 -19.53 16.03 1.99
N LEU A 16 -20.76 15.77 1.55
CA LEU A 16 -21.75 15.01 2.34
C LEU A 16 -21.32 13.55 2.54
N ARG A 17 -20.73 12.93 1.51
CA ARG A 17 -20.17 11.58 1.61
C ARG A 17 -18.92 11.58 2.50
N LEU A 18 -18.10 12.63 2.45
CA LEU A 18 -16.97 12.75 3.37
C LEU A 18 -17.44 12.82 4.82
N LEU A 19 -18.46 13.62 5.11
CA LEU A 19 -19.02 13.77 6.45
C LEU A 19 -19.59 12.44 6.97
N SER A 20 -20.28 11.67 6.12
CA SER A 20 -20.80 10.36 6.53
C SER A 20 -19.70 9.31 6.74
N LEU A 21 -18.57 9.41 6.05
CA LEU A 21 -17.41 8.52 6.22
C LEU A 21 -16.48 8.94 7.36
N LEU A 22 -16.60 10.18 7.86
CA LEU A 22 -15.74 10.76 8.88
C LEU A 22 -15.62 9.89 10.15
N PRO A 23 -16.71 9.28 10.70
CA PRO A 23 -16.58 8.39 11.85
C PRO A 23 -15.66 7.19 11.58
N VAL A 24 -15.70 6.62 10.37
CA VAL A 24 -14.83 5.49 10.00
C VAL A 24 -13.40 5.97 9.81
N ILE A 25 -13.22 7.11 9.13
CA ILE A 25 -11.90 7.70 8.88
C ILE A 25 -11.17 7.99 10.19
N LEU A 26 -11.87 8.51 11.20
CA LEU A 26 -11.29 8.79 12.52
C LEU A 26 -11.02 7.51 13.34
N LEU A 27 -11.80 6.45 13.14
CA LEU A 27 -11.65 5.20 13.89
C LEU A 27 -10.49 4.33 13.40
N LEU A 28 -10.20 4.30 12.09
CA LEU A 28 -9.17 3.43 11.52
C LEU A 28 -7.77 3.66 12.12
N PRO A 29 -7.30 4.90 12.35
CA PRO A 29 -6.03 5.17 13.03
C PRO A 29 -5.93 4.67 14.47
N CYS A 30 -7.06 4.43 15.15
CA CYS A 30 -7.06 3.92 16.52
C CYS A 30 -6.82 2.41 16.60
N LEU A 31 -7.11 1.65 15.53
CA LEU A 31 -7.05 0.19 15.55
C LEU A 31 -5.62 -0.38 15.74
N PRO A 32 -4.57 0.14 15.07
CA PRO A 32 -3.20 -0.36 15.23
C PRO A 32 -2.72 -0.37 16.68
N TRP A 33 -3.16 0.60 17.49
CA TRP A 33 -2.79 0.73 18.90
C TRP A 33 -3.32 -0.39 19.79
N ARG A 34 -4.29 -1.19 19.31
CA ARG A 34 -4.76 -2.39 20.00
C ARG A 34 -3.75 -3.53 19.99
N PHE A 35 -2.77 -3.51 19.08
CA PHE A 35 -1.77 -4.56 18.97
C PHE A 35 -0.52 -4.22 19.80
N THR A 36 -0.08 -5.19 20.61
CA THR A 36 1.16 -5.08 21.40
C THR A 36 2.40 -5.33 20.55
N SER A 37 2.31 -6.23 19.57
CA SER A 37 3.40 -6.54 18.64
C SER A 37 3.68 -5.39 17.67
N VAL A 38 4.95 -4.96 17.61
CA VAL A 38 5.42 -3.86 16.75
C VAL A 38 5.15 -4.13 15.27
N ASN A 39 5.41 -5.35 14.79
CA ASN A 39 5.22 -5.70 13.38
C ASN A 39 3.74 -5.68 12.99
N LEU A 40 2.86 -6.20 13.87
CA LEU A 40 1.43 -6.24 13.63
C LEU A 40 0.80 -4.85 13.72
N ARG A 41 1.24 -4.04 14.69
CA ARG A 41 0.89 -2.62 14.80
C ARG A 41 1.30 -1.86 13.53
N GLY A 42 2.57 -1.97 13.12
CA GLY A 42 3.09 -1.27 11.93
C GLY A 42 2.36 -1.68 10.64
N THR A 43 2.15 -2.98 10.43
CA THR A 43 1.42 -3.48 9.25
C THR A 43 -0.03 -2.98 9.23
N THR A 44 -0.71 -3.03 10.38
CA THR A 44 -2.10 -2.56 10.48
C THR A 44 -2.20 -1.04 10.34
N ALA A 45 -1.23 -0.29 10.86
CA ALA A 45 -1.14 1.17 10.69
C ALA A 45 -0.96 1.52 9.21
N PHE A 46 0.00 0.88 8.54
CA PHE A 46 0.23 1.05 7.11
C PHE A 46 -1.05 0.72 6.30
N PHE A 47 -1.71 -0.40 6.59
CA PHE A 47 -2.89 -0.85 5.83
C PHE A 47 -4.15 -0.01 6.09
N LEU A 48 -4.49 0.24 7.35
CA LEU A 48 -5.78 0.83 7.71
C LEU A 48 -5.68 2.31 8.02
N ALA A 49 -4.77 2.71 8.91
CA ALA A 49 -4.62 4.08 9.34
C ALA A 49 -4.13 4.98 8.21
N TRP A 50 -3.25 4.44 7.35
CA TRP A 50 -2.76 5.16 6.18
C TRP A 50 -3.55 4.81 4.91
N LEU A 51 -3.30 3.65 4.29
CA LEU A 51 -3.90 3.35 2.98
C LEU A 51 -5.43 3.33 3.02
N GLY A 52 -6.02 2.71 4.04
CA GLY A 52 -7.47 2.63 4.21
C GLY A 52 -8.13 4.01 4.32
N VAL A 53 -7.58 4.89 5.16
CA VAL A 53 -8.07 6.27 5.30
C VAL A 53 -7.99 7.02 3.97
N PHE A 54 -6.84 6.99 3.28
CA PHE A 54 -6.70 7.69 2.00
C PHE A 54 -7.63 7.12 0.92
N LYS A 55 -7.84 5.79 0.88
CA LYS A 55 -8.80 5.17 -0.03
C LYS A 55 -10.24 5.62 0.28
N LEU A 56 -10.62 5.75 1.54
CA LEU A 56 -11.94 6.26 1.92
C LEU A 56 -12.10 7.76 1.63
N LEU A 57 -11.04 8.56 1.80
CA LEU A 57 -11.02 9.97 1.39
C LEU A 57 -11.23 10.10 -0.12
N LEU A 58 -10.51 9.32 -0.92
CA LEU A 58 -10.69 9.28 -2.37
C LEU A 58 -12.11 8.84 -2.76
N LEU A 59 -12.64 7.78 -2.12
CA LEU A 59 -14.01 7.30 -2.31
C LEU A 59 -15.06 8.38 -2.00
N SER A 60 -14.79 9.23 -0.99
CA SER A 60 -15.69 10.33 -0.62
C SER A 60 -15.89 11.31 -1.77
N PHE A 61 -14.87 11.53 -2.60
CA PHE A 61 -14.89 12.39 -3.78
C PHE A 61 -15.14 11.62 -5.10
N GLY A 62 -15.36 10.30 -5.03
CA GLY A 62 -15.63 9.47 -6.21
C GLY A 62 -14.39 9.23 -7.08
N VAL A 63 -13.20 9.38 -6.49
CA VAL A 63 -11.91 9.15 -7.14
C VAL A 63 -11.27 7.90 -6.57
N GLY A 64 -10.34 7.30 -7.31
CA GLY A 64 -9.50 6.20 -6.82
C GLY A 64 -10.07 4.80 -7.08
N PRO A 65 -9.49 3.78 -6.44
CA PRO A 65 -9.75 2.38 -6.79
C PRO A 65 -11.03 1.79 -6.18
N LEU A 66 -11.70 2.52 -5.29
CA LEU A 66 -12.90 2.04 -4.59
C LEU A 66 -14.17 2.51 -5.30
N SER A 67 -15.11 1.57 -5.51
CA SER A 67 -16.47 1.86 -5.95
C SER A 67 -17.48 1.19 -5.01
N PRO A 68 -18.56 1.89 -4.59
CA PRO A 68 -19.58 1.31 -3.72
C PRO A 68 -20.34 0.15 -4.38
N HIS A 69 -20.30 0.06 -5.72
CA HIS A 69 -20.93 -1.00 -6.50
C HIS A 69 -20.15 -2.32 -6.51
N LEU A 70 -18.93 -2.34 -5.97
CA LEU A 70 -18.17 -3.59 -5.84
C LEU A 70 -18.91 -4.58 -4.92
N PRO A 71 -18.75 -5.90 -5.16
CA PRO A 71 -19.18 -6.92 -4.21
C PRO A 71 -18.62 -6.63 -2.82
N LEU A 72 -19.40 -6.91 -1.77
CA LEU A 72 -19.00 -6.61 -0.40
C LEU A 72 -17.61 -7.16 -0.01
N PRO A 73 -17.26 -8.45 -0.25
CA PRO A 73 -15.95 -8.97 0.13
C PRO A 73 -14.81 -8.28 -0.63
N THR A 74 -15.02 -7.98 -1.91
CA THR A 74 -14.08 -7.23 -2.76
C THR A 74 -13.86 -5.81 -2.25
N PHE A 75 -14.95 -5.11 -1.88
CA PHE A 75 -14.85 -3.78 -1.31
C PHE A 75 -14.06 -3.79 0.00
N ILE A 76 -14.34 -4.76 0.89
CA ILE A 76 -13.63 -4.90 2.16
C ILE A 76 -12.15 -5.18 1.91
N ALA A 77 -11.80 -6.13 1.04
CA ALA A 77 -10.42 -6.45 0.74
C ALA A 77 -9.65 -5.25 0.18
N ILE A 78 -10.20 -4.56 -0.83
CA ILE A 78 -9.52 -3.41 -1.46
C ILE A 78 -9.45 -2.21 -0.53
N SER A 79 -10.46 -1.98 0.31
CA SER A 79 -10.43 -0.86 1.26
C SER A 79 -9.47 -1.10 2.42
N SER A 80 -9.25 -2.36 2.81
CA SER A 80 -8.46 -2.71 4.00
C SER A 80 -7.01 -3.07 3.67
N LEU A 81 -6.75 -3.64 2.50
CA LEU A 81 -5.45 -4.21 2.12
C LEU A 81 -4.80 -3.41 1.00
N PRO A 82 -3.46 -3.44 0.87
CA PRO A 82 -2.72 -2.81 -0.24
C PRO A 82 -2.91 -3.61 -1.54
N VAL A 83 -4.13 -3.71 -2.05
CA VAL A 83 -4.43 -4.40 -3.32
C VAL A 83 -5.20 -3.48 -4.26
N LYS A 84 -5.02 -3.71 -5.56
CA LYS A 84 -5.72 -3.02 -6.64
C LYS A 84 -6.09 -4.02 -7.72
N ILE A 85 -7.35 -3.99 -8.15
CA ILE A 85 -7.85 -4.86 -9.22
C ILE A 85 -7.21 -4.43 -10.54
N GLN A 86 -6.80 -5.41 -11.34
CA GLN A 86 -6.40 -5.17 -12.71
C GLN A 86 -7.64 -5.12 -13.62
N THR A 87 -7.98 -3.93 -14.11
CA THR A 87 -9.17 -3.69 -14.96
C THR A 87 -8.91 -3.75 -16.46
N SER A 88 -7.68 -4.05 -16.90
CA SER A 88 -7.32 -4.04 -18.33
C SER A 88 -7.80 -5.30 -19.07
N CYS A 89 -8.48 -5.13 -20.22
CA CYS A 89 -8.90 -6.20 -21.15
C CYS A 89 -7.76 -6.95 -21.85
N HIS A 90 -6.51 -6.55 -21.65
CA HIS A 90 -5.36 -7.35 -22.04
C HIS A 90 -4.85 -8.09 -20.80
N PRO A 91 -5.23 -9.36 -20.59
CA PRO A 91 -4.46 -10.21 -19.72
C PRO A 91 -3.06 -10.24 -20.34
N LYS A 92 -2.08 -9.60 -19.69
CA LYS A 92 -0.72 -10.11 -19.86
C LYS A 92 -0.84 -11.58 -19.49
N SER A 93 -0.37 -12.47 -20.35
CA SER A 93 -0.33 -13.90 -20.08
C SER A 93 0.37 -14.07 -18.73
N ASP A 94 -0.41 -14.22 -17.67
CA ASP A 94 0.10 -14.55 -16.36
C ASP A 94 0.59 -15.98 -16.55
N THR A 95 1.88 -16.11 -16.84
CA THR A 95 2.64 -17.29 -16.45
C THR A 95 2.23 -17.59 -15.01
N ASP A 96 1.87 -18.83 -14.73
CA ASP A 96 1.47 -19.28 -13.38
C ASP A 96 2.27 -18.53 -12.32
N PRO A 97 1.63 -18.04 -11.24
CA PRO A 97 2.29 -17.22 -10.24
C PRO A 97 3.47 -18.00 -9.67
N SER A 98 4.67 -17.75 -10.23
CA SER A 98 5.84 -18.49 -9.84
C SER A 98 6.12 -18.17 -8.38
N LEU A 99 6.07 -19.18 -7.52
CA LEU A 99 6.41 -19.02 -6.10
C LEU A 99 7.92 -18.90 -5.91
N ILE A 100 8.71 -19.15 -6.96
CA ILE A 100 10.17 -19.14 -6.93
C ILE A 100 10.72 -17.81 -6.40
N PRO A 101 10.34 -16.61 -6.90
CA PRO A 101 10.85 -15.34 -6.37
C PRO A 101 10.47 -15.13 -4.91
N PHE A 102 9.29 -15.59 -4.49
CA PHE A 102 8.86 -15.54 -3.09
C PHE A 102 9.74 -16.44 -2.21
N CYS A 103 9.96 -17.70 -2.62
CA CYS A 103 10.81 -18.65 -1.91
C CYS A 103 12.26 -18.16 -1.81
N ILE A 104 12.80 -17.57 -2.89
CA ILE A 104 14.15 -16.98 -2.89
C ILE A 104 14.25 -15.84 -1.87
N LYS A 105 13.28 -14.91 -1.87
CA LYS A 105 13.25 -13.79 -0.92
C LYS A 105 13.10 -14.27 0.53
N LEU A 106 12.29 -15.29 0.77
CA LEU A 106 12.13 -15.91 2.08
C LEU A 106 13.42 -16.59 2.55
N ALA A 107 14.06 -17.37 1.68
CA ALA A 107 15.34 -18.01 1.98
C ALA A 107 16.44 -16.98 2.27
N LEU A 108 16.49 -15.90 1.48
CA LEU A 108 17.40 -14.78 1.70
C LEU A 108 17.16 -14.11 3.06
N LEU A 109 15.90 -13.86 3.43
CA LEU A 109 15.55 -13.27 4.74
C LEU A 109 16.00 -14.17 5.91
N VAL A 110 15.80 -15.48 5.80
CA VAL A 110 16.26 -16.46 6.79
C VAL A 110 17.78 -16.45 6.90
N LEU A 111 18.50 -16.44 5.77
CA LEU A 111 19.97 -16.40 5.73
C LEU A 111 20.54 -15.10 6.32
N LEU A 112 19.85 -13.98 6.17
CA LEU A 112 20.26 -12.69 6.75
C LEU A 112 20.02 -12.60 8.26
N THR A 113 19.18 -13.47 8.83
CA THR A 113 18.80 -13.40 10.25
C THR A 113 19.98 -13.62 11.22
N PRO A 114 20.87 -14.62 11.00
CA PRO A 114 22.10 -14.76 11.79
C PRO A 114 23.02 -13.53 11.68
N ILE A 115 23.17 -12.96 10.49
CA ILE A 115 24.01 -11.77 10.26
C ILE A 115 23.44 -10.56 11.02
N TYR A 116 22.12 -10.39 10.95
CA TYR A 116 21.40 -9.37 11.70
C TYR A 116 21.58 -9.50 13.22
N ARG A 117 21.64 -10.73 13.74
CA ARG A 117 21.89 -10.98 15.17
C ARG A 117 23.30 -10.55 15.61
N HIS A 118 24.28 -10.62 14.71
CA HIS A 118 25.68 -10.23 14.95
C HIS A 118 25.99 -8.79 14.52
N LYS A 119 24.96 -7.94 14.35
CA LYS A 119 25.12 -6.54 13.88
C LYS A 119 26.09 -5.69 14.71
N SER A 120 26.35 -6.04 15.97
CA SER A 120 27.29 -5.31 16.84
C SER A 120 28.75 -5.39 16.38
N GLN A 121 29.09 -6.38 15.55
CA GLN A 121 30.45 -6.62 15.05
C GLN A 121 30.66 -6.06 13.63
N ILE A 122 29.61 -5.51 13.02
CA ILE A 122 29.61 -5.07 11.62
C ILE A 122 29.79 -3.55 11.57
N HIS A 123 30.49 -3.06 10.53
CA HIS A 123 30.67 -1.63 10.30
C HIS A 123 29.31 -0.91 10.22
N PRO A 124 29.13 0.29 10.82
CA PRO A 124 27.84 0.99 10.88
C PRO A 124 27.11 1.16 9.53
N TRP A 125 27.82 1.50 8.45
CA TRP A 125 27.23 1.59 7.10
C TRP A 125 26.70 0.25 6.58
N ALA A 126 27.40 -0.85 6.85
CA ALA A 126 26.95 -2.18 6.46
C ALA A 126 25.75 -2.62 7.30
N VAL A 127 25.66 -2.20 8.57
CA VAL A 127 24.46 -2.39 9.40
C VAL A 127 23.26 -1.64 8.82
N LEU A 128 23.44 -0.39 8.36
CA LEU A 128 22.37 0.37 7.70
C LEU A 128 21.89 -0.31 6.40
N ALA A 129 22.81 -0.81 5.58
CA ALA A 129 22.48 -1.58 4.38
C ALA A 129 21.76 -2.90 4.69
N LEU A 130 22.16 -3.56 5.77
CA LEU A 130 21.49 -4.77 6.25
C LEU A 130 20.06 -4.46 6.72
N TYR A 131 19.87 -3.36 7.46
CA TYR A 131 18.54 -2.90 7.88
C TYR A 131 17.64 -2.61 6.68
N SER A 132 18.13 -1.87 5.68
CA SER A 132 17.32 -1.53 4.51
C SER A 132 16.93 -2.77 3.71
N LEU A 133 17.85 -3.71 3.50
CA LEU A 133 17.58 -4.98 2.82
C LEU A 133 16.58 -5.84 3.60
N TYR A 134 16.76 -5.97 4.92
CA TYR A 134 15.88 -6.76 5.78
C TYR A 134 14.45 -6.21 5.76
N THR A 135 14.29 -4.88 5.90
CA THR A 135 12.99 -4.21 5.83
C THR A 135 12.37 -4.34 4.43
N TYR A 136 13.15 -4.17 3.35
CA TYR A 136 12.67 -4.38 1.98
C TYR A 136 12.08 -5.78 1.80
N LEU A 137 12.80 -6.82 2.24
CA LEU A 137 12.36 -8.22 2.10
C LEU A 137 11.08 -8.49 2.89
N ILE A 138 10.98 -8.00 4.14
CA ILE A 138 9.78 -8.16 4.95
C ILE A 138 8.58 -7.48 4.29
N LEU A 139 8.74 -6.23 3.86
CA LEU A 139 7.65 -5.47 3.23
C LEU A 139 7.18 -6.16 1.95
N ASP A 140 8.11 -6.55 1.08
CA ASP A 140 7.77 -7.22 -0.17
C ASP A 140 7.08 -8.57 0.07
N LEU A 141 7.55 -9.38 1.03
CA LEU A 141 6.90 -10.66 1.40
C LEU A 141 5.47 -10.43 1.94
N ILE A 142 5.26 -9.45 2.81
CA ILE A 142 3.92 -9.11 3.34
C ILE A 142 2.99 -8.69 2.19
N LEU A 143 3.48 -7.86 1.26
CA LEU A 143 2.70 -7.43 0.10
C LEU A 143 2.39 -8.59 -0.86
N SER A 144 3.35 -9.49 -1.11
CA SER A 144 3.16 -10.69 -1.92
C SER A 144 2.14 -11.65 -1.32
N ILE A 145 2.23 -11.95 -0.02
CA ILE A 145 1.26 -12.80 0.68
C ILE A 145 -0.13 -12.17 0.59
N THR A 146 -0.23 -10.86 0.86
CA THR A 146 -1.51 -10.16 0.80
C THR A 146 -2.15 -10.23 -0.58
N LYS A 147 -1.36 -9.97 -1.65
CA LYS A 147 -1.83 -10.11 -3.03
C LYS A 147 -2.29 -11.54 -3.31
N PHE A 148 -1.48 -12.54 -2.99
CA PHE A 148 -1.81 -13.94 -3.24
C PHE A 148 -3.09 -14.36 -2.51
N SER A 149 -3.19 -14.09 -1.21
CA SER A 149 -4.37 -14.43 -0.40
C SER A 149 -5.65 -13.79 -0.93
N VAL A 150 -5.62 -12.50 -1.30
CA VAL A 150 -6.81 -11.83 -1.86
C VAL A 150 -7.14 -12.36 -3.25
N GLY A 151 -6.14 -12.55 -4.10
CA GLY A 151 -6.33 -13.08 -5.46
C GLY A 151 -6.96 -14.48 -5.45
N THR A 152 -6.44 -15.37 -4.60
CA THR A 152 -6.97 -16.73 -4.44
C THR A 152 -8.35 -16.75 -3.79
N LEU A 153 -8.56 -16.00 -2.70
CA LEU A 153 -9.82 -16.04 -1.94
C LEU A 153 -11.00 -15.42 -2.71
N LEU A 154 -10.73 -14.39 -3.52
CA LEU A 154 -11.77 -13.65 -4.25
C LEU A 154 -11.79 -13.95 -5.76
N GLY A 155 -10.88 -14.79 -6.26
CA GLY A 155 -10.76 -15.08 -7.69
C GLY A 155 -10.42 -13.84 -8.54
N LEU A 156 -9.66 -12.89 -7.98
CA LEU A 156 -9.36 -11.61 -8.62
C LEU A 156 -7.95 -11.56 -9.18
N THR A 157 -7.81 -11.01 -10.39
CA THR A 157 -6.52 -10.59 -10.92
C THR A 157 -6.14 -9.23 -10.32
N LEU A 158 -5.01 -9.20 -9.62
CA LEU A 158 -4.55 -8.02 -8.90
C LEU A 158 -3.28 -7.48 -9.55
N GLU A 159 -3.18 -6.15 -9.62
CA GLU A 159 -1.99 -5.47 -10.11
C GLU A 159 -0.75 -5.87 -9.28
N PRO A 160 0.44 -5.93 -9.91
CA PRO A 160 1.68 -6.12 -9.18
C PRO A 160 1.92 -4.96 -8.21
N GLN A 161 2.45 -5.27 -7.03
CA GLN A 161 2.74 -4.30 -5.97
C GLN A 161 4.01 -3.50 -6.24
N ALA A 162 4.96 -4.10 -6.95
CA ALA A 162 6.20 -3.50 -7.42
C ALA A 162 6.51 -3.99 -8.84
N ASN A 163 7.28 -3.23 -9.60
CA ASN A 163 7.68 -3.50 -10.97
C ASN A 163 9.22 -3.40 -11.09
N ASP A 164 9.91 -4.50 -10.78
CA ASP A 164 11.38 -4.63 -10.83
C ASP A 164 12.12 -3.39 -10.29
N PRO A 165 12.03 -3.12 -8.97
CA PRO A 165 12.56 -1.88 -8.38
C PRO A 165 14.06 -1.68 -8.64
N PHE A 166 14.86 -2.75 -8.68
CA PHE A 166 16.31 -2.67 -8.90
C PHE A 166 16.73 -2.37 -10.34
N LYS A 167 15.79 -2.35 -11.30
CA LYS A 167 16.04 -1.93 -12.69
C LYS A 167 15.76 -0.43 -12.90
N SER A 168 15.74 0.36 -11.83
CA SER A 168 15.50 1.80 -11.91
C SER A 168 16.72 2.57 -12.39
N ASP A 169 16.53 3.48 -13.35
CA ASP A 169 17.61 4.36 -13.84
C ASP A 169 17.76 5.64 -13.00
N SER A 170 16.80 5.94 -12.12
CA SER A 170 16.82 7.11 -11.23
C SER A 170 15.97 6.90 -9.97
N LEU A 171 16.17 7.74 -8.95
CA LEU A 171 15.34 7.74 -7.74
C LEU A 171 13.86 8.04 -8.03
N GLN A 172 13.59 8.93 -8.98
CA GLN A 172 12.23 9.24 -9.39
C GLN A 172 11.55 8.02 -10.04
N ASP A 173 12.29 7.26 -10.85
CA ASP A 173 11.76 6.05 -11.48
C ASP A 173 11.53 4.93 -10.44
N PHE A 174 12.47 4.76 -9.50
CA PHE A 174 12.34 3.83 -8.38
C PHE A 174 11.07 4.10 -7.57
N TRP A 175 10.94 5.30 -6.98
CA TRP A 175 9.83 5.64 -6.09
C TRP A 175 8.51 5.91 -6.82
N GLY A 176 8.58 6.40 -8.05
CA GLY A 176 7.39 6.82 -8.80
C GLY A 176 6.74 5.72 -9.64
N ARG A 177 7.50 4.73 -10.10
CA ARG A 177 7.00 3.78 -11.14
C ARG A 177 7.30 2.32 -10.86
N ARG A 178 8.13 2.01 -9.87
CA ARG A 178 8.61 0.64 -9.66
C ARG A 178 8.41 0.12 -8.26
N TRP A 179 8.58 0.95 -7.23
CA TRP A 179 8.41 0.56 -5.84
C TRP A 179 7.00 0.91 -5.34
N ASN A 180 6.36 -0.03 -4.66
CA ASN A 180 5.08 0.14 -3.95
C ASN A 180 4.04 0.96 -4.72
N LEU A 181 3.60 0.43 -5.86
CA LEU A 181 2.66 1.08 -6.78
C LEU A 181 1.33 1.44 -6.13
N MET A 182 0.97 0.76 -5.04
CA MET A 182 -0.20 1.09 -4.23
C MET A 182 -0.07 2.45 -3.56
N VAL A 183 1.07 2.73 -2.92
CA VAL A 183 1.33 4.03 -2.28
C VAL A 183 1.31 5.13 -3.33
N THR A 184 2.04 4.96 -4.44
CA THR A 184 2.09 5.99 -5.49
C THR A 184 0.72 6.18 -6.15
N GLY A 185 -0.03 5.10 -6.38
CA GLY A 185 -1.39 5.15 -6.93
C GLY A 185 -2.40 5.85 -6.03
N ILE A 186 -2.15 5.91 -4.72
CA ILE A 186 -2.99 6.62 -3.74
C ILE A 186 -2.54 8.07 -3.58
N LEU A 187 -1.24 8.31 -3.41
CA LEU A 187 -0.69 9.65 -3.20
C LEU A 187 -0.86 10.56 -4.41
N ARG A 188 -0.84 9.98 -5.62
CA ARG A 188 -0.98 10.75 -6.86
C ARG A 188 -2.31 11.52 -6.91
N PRO A 189 -3.49 10.86 -6.86
CA PRO A 189 -4.77 11.57 -6.87
C PRO A 189 -5.11 12.27 -5.55
N SER A 190 -4.56 11.86 -4.40
CA SER A 190 -4.93 12.43 -3.10
C SER A 190 -4.09 13.65 -2.69
N VAL A 191 -2.83 13.71 -3.11
CA VAL A 191 -1.88 14.75 -2.67
C VAL A 191 -1.21 15.42 -3.85
N TYR A 192 -0.54 14.66 -4.72
CA TYR A 192 0.29 15.21 -5.78
C TYR A 192 -0.51 16.06 -6.78
N ASP A 193 -1.58 15.52 -7.37
CA ASP A 193 -2.36 16.23 -8.39
C ASP A 193 -3.07 17.47 -7.81
N PRO A 194 -3.72 17.42 -6.63
CA PRO A 194 -4.30 18.60 -5.99
C PRO A 194 -3.27 19.69 -5.69
N VAL A 195 -2.11 19.35 -5.11
CA VAL A 195 -1.09 20.35 -4.77
C VAL A 195 -0.40 20.87 -6.03
N ARG A 196 -0.11 20.01 -7.01
CA ARG A 196 0.48 20.40 -8.30
C ARG A 196 -0.40 21.41 -9.02
N SER A 197 -1.71 21.20 -9.06
CA SER A 197 -2.63 22.09 -9.76
C SER A 197 -2.68 23.50 -9.14
N ARG A 198 -2.35 23.64 -7.85
CA ARG A 198 -2.42 24.92 -7.13
C ARG A 198 -1.05 25.59 -6.95
N SER A 199 0.01 24.81 -6.79
CA SER A 199 1.32 25.27 -6.32
C SER A 199 2.50 24.74 -7.14
N GLY A 200 2.23 24.07 -8.26
CA GLY A 200 3.26 23.58 -9.19
C GLY A 200 3.83 22.21 -8.84
N ALA A 201 4.56 21.62 -9.79
CA ALA A 201 5.03 20.23 -9.72
C ALA A 201 5.97 19.96 -8.54
N GLY A 202 6.90 20.88 -8.24
CA GLY A 202 7.84 20.72 -7.12
C GLY A 202 7.13 20.62 -5.77
N ALA A 203 6.17 21.51 -5.51
CA ALA A 203 5.36 21.47 -4.30
C ALA A 203 4.55 20.17 -4.19
N GLY A 204 4.02 19.67 -5.32
CA GLY A 204 3.33 18.38 -5.37
C GLY A 204 4.23 17.21 -4.95
N VAL A 205 5.48 17.17 -5.44
CA VAL A 205 6.45 16.14 -5.06
C VAL A 205 6.79 16.22 -3.57
N VAL A 206 7.10 17.41 -3.07
CA VAL A 206 7.43 17.63 -1.65
C VAL A 206 6.26 17.21 -0.75
N ALA A 207 5.03 17.62 -1.09
CA ALA A 207 3.84 17.25 -0.34
C ALA A 207 3.62 15.73 -0.34
N ALA A 208 3.73 15.07 -1.49
CA ALA A 208 3.61 13.61 -1.58
C ALA A 208 4.68 12.89 -0.75
N PHE A 209 5.92 13.40 -0.75
CA PHE A 209 7.01 12.84 0.04
C PHE A 209 6.79 13.01 1.55
N ILE A 210 6.38 14.21 1.99
CA ILE A 210 6.04 14.48 3.39
C ILE A 210 4.90 13.56 3.84
N VAL A 211 3.81 13.47 3.07
CA VAL A 211 2.67 12.62 3.43
C VAL A 211 3.03 11.13 3.40
N SER A 212 3.97 10.72 2.54
CA SER A 212 4.48 9.34 2.54
C SER A 212 5.32 9.01 3.76
N GLY A 213 6.06 9.99 4.30
CA GLY A 213 6.95 9.80 5.45
C GLY A 213 6.31 10.11 6.81
N ALA A 214 5.27 10.95 6.85
CA ALA A 214 4.64 11.44 8.08
C ALA A 214 3.88 10.36 8.88
N ASN A 215 3.69 9.17 8.32
CA ASN A 215 3.00 8.04 8.95
C ASN A 215 3.94 6.86 9.27
N ALA A 216 5.26 7.06 9.21
CA ALA A 216 6.27 6.07 9.56
C ALA A 216 6.61 6.10 11.06
#